data_AF-A0A255U156-F1
#
_entry.id   AF-A0A255U156-F1
#
_cell.length_a   1.000
_cell.length_b   1.000
_cell.length_c   1.000
_cell.angle_alpha   90.00
_cell.angle_beta   90.00
_cell.angle_gamma   90.00
#
_symmetry.space_group_name_H-M   'P 1'
#
loop_
_entity.id
_entity.type
_entity.pdbx_description
1 polymer ?
#
loop_
_entity_poly.entity_id
_entity_poly.type
_entity_poly.pdbx_seq_one_letter_code
_entity_poly.pdbx_strand_id
1 'polypeptide(L)'
;MVLAAVKVSAGTGDANEVEMVREFYQQYAVAFSISDNKTSFAKCDSVMNIYCSAEMCKDTKKDRMSGIAYDFATDNIGIDTLALQTLNVKYDNGAYTVTYKYNDMNDKRQKFIRNVKLKVGMKDGKISTVKAIE
;
A
#
# COMPACT_ATOMS: atom_id res chain seq x y z
N MET A 1 13.51 23.14 21.39
CA MET A 1 12.89 21.84 21.08
C MET A 1 13.89 21.03 20.26
N VAL A 2 14.46 19.97 20.83
CA VAL A 2 15.31 19.05 20.07
C VAL A 2 14.37 18.13 19.29
N LEU A 3 14.41 18.17 17.95
CA LEU A 3 13.76 17.17 17.11
C LEU A 3 14.44 15.83 17.42
N ALA A 4 13.83 15.03 18.29
CA ALA A 4 14.17 13.63 18.39
C ALA A 4 13.81 13.00 17.04
N ALA A 5 14.83 12.61 16.28
CA ALA A 5 14.65 11.74 15.13
C ALA A 5 13.88 10.51 15.63
N VAL A 6 12.61 10.42 15.25
CA VAL A 6 11.80 9.22 15.48
C VAL A 6 12.56 8.10 14.78
N LYS A 7 13.21 7.26 15.58
CA LYS A 7 13.89 6.07 15.10
C LYS A 7 12.79 5.13 14.62
N VAL A 8 12.37 5.31 13.36
CA VAL A 8 11.63 4.30 12.62
C VAL A 8 12.54 3.09 12.67
N SER A 9 12.13 2.04 13.39
CA SER A 9 12.89 0.79 13.39
C SER A 9 12.94 0.33 11.94
N ALA A 10 14.07 0.54 11.26
CA ALA A 10 14.23 0.12 9.88
C ALA A 10 13.84 -1.37 9.79
N GLY A 11 13.06 -1.74 8.77
CA GLY A 11 12.75 -3.15 8.56
C GLY A 11 14.04 -3.96 8.49
N THR A 12 13.97 -5.19 8.95
CA THR A 12 15.15 -6.04 9.12
C THR A 12 15.64 -6.61 7.78
N GLY A 13 14.79 -6.56 6.75
CA GLY A 13 15.06 -7.23 5.48
C GLY A 13 14.91 -8.75 5.56
N ASP A 14 14.38 -9.28 6.67
CA ASP A 14 14.06 -10.69 6.83
C ASP A 14 13.11 -11.13 5.70
N ALA A 15 13.36 -12.32 5.16
CA ALA A 15 12.50 -12.96 4.16
C ALA A 15 11.04 -13.02 4.63
N ASN A 16 10.81 -13.17 5.94
CA ASN A 16 9.47 -13.12 6.53
C ASN A 16 8.81 -11.75 6.36
N GLU A 17 9.55 -10.65 6.51
CA GLU A 17 9.01 -9.30 6.32
C GLU A 17 8.79 -8.99 4.83
N VAL A 18 9.66 -9.48 3.95
CA VAL A 18 9.45 -9.38 2.48
C VAL A 18 8.18 -10.09 2.06
N GLU A 19 7.96 -11.32 2.55
CA GLU A 19 6.76 -12.09 2.25
C GLU A 19 5.51 -11.43 2.86
N MET A 20 5.60 -10.92 4.09
CA MET A 20 4.50 -10.18 4.71
C MET A 20 4.09 -8.94 3.89
N VAL A 21 5.05 -8.15 3.39
CA VAL A 21 4.75 -7.01 2.50
C VAL A 21 4.10 -7.49 1.21
N ARG A 22 4.56 -8.60 0.64
CA ARG A 22 3.96 -9.20 -0.56
C ARG A 22 2.53 -9.66 -0.32
N GLU A 23 2.28 -10.41 0.75
CA GLU A 23 0.95 -10.90 1.14
C GLU A 23 -0.03 -9.75 1.36
N PHE A 24 0.42 -8.66 2.01
CA PHE A 24 -0.38 -7.46 2.17
C PHE A 24 -0.89 -6.95 0.81
N TYR A 25 0.00 -6.67 -0.13
CA TYR A 25 -0.41 -6.12 -1.44
C TYR A 25 -1.24 -7.11 -2.26
N GLN A 26 -1.03 -8.42 -2.12
CA GLN A 26 -1.88 -9.43 -2.77
C GLN A 26 -3.31 -9.41 -2.22
N GLN A 27 -3.47 -9.48 -0.90
CA GLN A 27 -4.79 -9.47 -0.26
C GLN A 27 -5.49 -8.13 -0.47
N TYR A 28 -4.73 -7.04 -0.43
CA TYR A 28 -5.25 -5.70 -0.63
C TYR A 28 -5.74 -5.48 -2.07
N ALA A 29 -5.01 -5.98 -3.08
CA ALA A 29 -5.45 -5.95 -4.48
C ALA A 29 -6.78 -6.69 -4.69
N VAL A 30 -6.95 -7.86 -4.06
CA VAL A 30 -8.21 -8.62 -4.13
C VAL A 30 -9.35 -7.87 -3.44
N ALA A 31 -9.09 -7.31 -2.26
CA ALA A 31 -10.07 -6.53 -1.52
C ALA A 31 -10.54 -5.29 -2.30
N PHE A 32 -9.58 -4.52 -2.84
CA PHE A 32 -9.85 -3.27 -3.55
C PHE A 32 -10.65 -3.50 -4.85
N SER A 33 -10.46 -4.65 -5.49
CA SER A 33 -11.13 -5.01 -6.75
C SER A 33 -12.59 -5.48 -6.59
N ILE A 34 -13.14 -5.50 -5.37
CA ILE A 34 -14.54 -5.85 -5.14
C ILE A 34 -15.43 -4.70 -5.65
N SER A 35 -16.37 -5.01 -6.55
CA SER A 35 -17.24 -4.00 -7.19
C SER A 35 -18.16 -3.25 -6.23
N ASP A 36 -18.56 -3.88 -5.12
CA ASP A 36 -19.32 -3.21 -4.07
C ASP A 36 -18.36 -2.42 -3.16
N ASN A 37 -18.37 -1.09 -3.29
CA ASN A 37 -17.44 -0.21 -2.57
C ASN A 37 -17.51 -0.38 -1.04
N LYS A 38 -18.70 -0.63 -0.47
CA LYS A 38 -18.85 -0.80 0.98
C LYS A 38 -18.12 -2.07 1.45
N THR A 39 -18.31 -3.18 0.74
CA THR A 39 -17.63 -4.44 1.03
C THR A 39 -16.13 -4.37 0.73
N SER A 40 -15.75 -3.72 -0.37
CA SER A 40 -14.34 -3.46 -0.73
C SER A 40 -13.62 -2.74 0.40
N PHE A 41 -14.13 -1.58 0.83
CA PHE A 41 -13.50 -0.78 1.89
C PHE A 41 -13.45 -1.51 3.23
N ALA A 42 -14.50 -2.26 3.61
CA ALA A 42 -14.48 -3.05 4.83
C ALA A 42 -13.41 -4.16 4.81
N LYS A 43 -13.21 -4.82 3.65
CA LYS A 43 -12.13 -5.80 3.48
C LYS A 43 -10.75 -5.13 3.49
N CYS A 44 -10.59 -4.02 2.78
CA CYS A 44 -9.36 -3.23 2.79
C CYS A 44 -8.97 -2.82 4.22
N ASP A 45 -9.93 -2.30 5.01
CA ASP A 45 -9.70 -1.92 6.41
C ASP A 45 -9.26 -3.13 7.26
N SER A 46 -9.86 -4.30 7.03
CA SER A 46 -9.52 -5.54 7.73
C SER A 46 -8.09 -6.01 7.39
N VAL A 47 -7.71 -5.98 6.10
CA VAL A 47 -6.35 -6.28 5.66
C VAL A 47 -5.35 -5.29 6.25
N MET A 48 -5.63 -3.98 6.19
CA MET A 48 -4.76 -2.96 6.77
C MET A 48 -4.58 -3.13 8.28
N ASN A 49 -5.61 -3.50 9.04
CA ASN A 49 -5.48 -3.76 10.48
C ASN A 49 -4.51 -4.92 10.80
N ILE A 50 -4.35 -5.88 9.89
CA ILE A 50 -3.42 -7.00 10.05
C ILE A 50 -1.98 -6.57 9.76
N TYR A 51 -1.75 -5.74 8.75
CA TYR A 51 -0.40 -5.51 8.20
C TYR A 51 0.16 -4.10 8.45
N CYS A 52 -0.71 -3.10 8.61
CA CYS A 52 -0.34 -1.69 8.71
C CYS A 52 -0.38 -1.17 10.16
N SER A 53 0.30 -0.05 10.38
CA SER A 53 0.21 0.71 11.62
C SER A 53 -1.17 1.35 11.79
N ALA A 54 -1.58 1.58 13.04
CA ALA A 54 -2.86 2.23 13.35
C ALA A 54 -2.99 3.63 12.73
N GLU A 55 -1.87 4.35 12.60
CA GLU A 55 -1.82 5.67 11.98
C GLU A 55 -2.15 5.60 10.48
N MET A 56 -1.52 4.67 9.73
CA MET A 56 -1.85 4.43 8.33
C MET A 56 -3.30 4.01 8.12
N CYS A 57 -3.83 3.12 8.97
CA CYS A 57 -5.24 2.72 8.92
C CYS A 57 -6.17 3.93 9.08
N LYS A 58 -5.86 4.81 10.03
CA LYS A 58 -6.65 6.01 10.32
C LYS A 58 -6.63 6.99 9.16
N ASP A 59 -5.46 7.29 8.60
CA ASP A 59 -5.30 8.28 7.53
C ASP A 59 -6.00 7.83 6.25
N THR A 60 -5.83 6.56 5.87
CA THR A 60 -6.52 5.98 4.70
C THR A 60 -8.03 6.04 4.85
N LYS A 61 -8.57 5.75 6.03
CA LYS A 61 -10.01 5.81 6.29
C LYS A 61 -10.54 7.24 6.24
N LYS A 62 -9.79 8.21 6.76
CA LYS A 62 -10.19 9.63 6.77
C LYS A 62 -10.36 10.16 5.35
N ASP A 63 -9.41 9.89 4.47
CA ASP A 63 -9.44 10.43 3.10
C ASP A 63 -10.56 9.81 2.26
N ARG A 64 -10.78 8.49 2.37
CA ARG A 64 -11.95 7.83 1.75
C ARG A 64 -13.27 8.46 2.21
N MET A 65 -13.43 8.77 3.50
CA MET A 65 -14.65 9.42 4.01
C MET A 65 -14.81 10.87 3.53
N SER A 66 -13.72 11.54 3.18
CA SER A 66 -13.74 12.91 2.65
C SER A 66 -14.00 12.99 1.14
N GLY A 67 -14.22 11.85 0.47
CA GLY A 67 -14.44 11.78 -0.97
C GLY A 67 -13.18 11.96 -1.81
N ILE A 68 -12.00 11.97 -1.18
CA ILE A 68 -10.71 12.01 -1.87
C ILE A 68 -10.39 10.59 -2.32
N ALA A 69 -10.21 10.40 -3.63
CA ALA A 69 -9.77 9.14 -4.22
C ALA A 69 -8.26 8.96 -4.06
N TYR A 70 -7.79 8.93 -2.81
CA TYR A 70 -6.39 8.74 -2.46
C TYR A 70 -6.28 7.66 -1.38
N ASP A 71 -5.34 6.75 -1.59
CA ASP A 71 -5.11 5.58 -0.76
C ASP A 71 -3.64 5.52 -0.33
N PHE A 72 -3.38 5.79 0.96
CA PHE A 72 -2.03 5.77 1.54
C PHE A 72 -1.37 4.40 1.48
N ALA A 73 -2.10 3.29 1.33
CA ALA A 73 -1.48 1.99 1.11
C ALA A 73 -0.81 1.87 -0.27
N THR A 74 -1.20 2.75 -1.21
CA THR A 74 -0.71 2.77 -2.60
C THR A 74 -0.05 4.09 -2.99
N ASP A 75 -0.14 5.13 -2.14
CA ASP A 75 0.24 6.51 -2.42
C ASP A 75 -0.35 7.02 -3.77
N ASN A 76 -1.58 6.60 -4.08
CA ASN A 76 -2.27 6.90 -5.34
C ASN A 76 -3.76 6.54 -5.25
N ILE A 77 -4.41 6.36 -6.41
CA ILE A 77 -5.83 6.01 -6.56
C ILE A 77 -6.16 4.53 -6.24
N GLY A 78 -5.17 3.66 -6.01
CA GLY A 78 -5.40 2.26 -5.62
C GLY A 78 -4.58 1.22 -6.38
N ILE A 79 -5.08 -0.02 -6.35
CA ILE A 79 -4.48 -1.25 -6.89
C ILE A 79 -5.59 -2.18 -7.41
N ASP A 80 -5.31 -3.07 -8.36
CA ASP A 80 -6.27 -4.06 -8.84
C ASP A 80 -5.65 -5.46 -9.00
N THR A 81 -6.43 -6.42 -9.49
CA THR A 81 -5.97 -7.81 -9.66
C THR A 81 -4.86 -8.00 -10.70
N LEU A 82 -4.56 -7.04 -11.59
CA LEU A 82 -3.38 -7.12 -12.46
C LEU A 82 -2.08 -7.07 -11.64
N ALA A 83 -2.13 -6.45 -10.46
CA ALA A 83 -1.01 -6.44 -9.55
C ALA A 83 -0.61 -7.86 -9.13
N LEU A 84 -1.55 -8.80 -9.00
CA LEU A 84 -1.26 -10.18 -8.60
C LEU A 84 -0.30 -10.91 -9.57
N GLN A 85 -0.28 -10.50 -10.84
CA GLN A 85 0.57 -11.09 -11.87
C GLN A 85 1.95 -10.41 -11.97
N THR A 86 2.08 -9.20 -11.44
CA THR A 86 3.23 -8.32 -11.68
C THR A 86 3.90 -7.84 -10.41
N LEU A 87 3.32 -8.15 -9.24
CA LEU A 87 3.80 -7.77 -7.94
C LEU A 87 5.18 -8.38 -7.70
N ASN A 88 6.13 -7.51 -7.39
CA ASN A 88 7.45 -7.88 -6.94
C ASN A 88 7.82 -7.01 -5.75
N VAL A 89 8.41 -7.64 -4.73
CA VAL A 89 8.89 -6.98 -3.52
C VAL A 89 10.36 -7.28 -3.38
N LYS A 90 11.17 -6.24 -3.25
CA LYS A 90 12.62 -6.34 -2.98
C LYS A 90 12.94 -5.53 -1.75
N TYR A 91 13.91 -6.00 -0.98
CA TYR A 91 14.52 -5.22 0.09
C TYR A 91 15.92 -4.80 -0.37
N ASP A 92 16.19 -3.50 -0.36
CA ASP A 92 17.51 -2.95 -0.67
C ASP A 92 17.76 -1.69 0.17
N ASN A 93 19.00 -1.51 0.62
CA ASN A 93 19.46 -0.32 1.35
C ASN A 93 18.51 0.17 2.47
N GLY A 94 17.98 -0.75 3.28
CA GLY A 94 17.14 -0.41 4.43
C GLY A 94 15.67 -0.12 4.09
N ALA A 95 15.21 -0.40 2.87
CA ALA A 95 13.84 -0.14 2.45
C ALA A 95 13.28 -1.25 1.54
N TYR A 96 11.97 -1.46 1.65
CA TYR A 96 11.25 -2.34 0.73
C TYR A 96 10.82 -1.53 -0.49
N THR A 97 11.11 -2.04 -1.67
CA THR A 97 10.59 -1.55 -2.93
C THR A 97 9.52 -2.51 -3.43
N VAL A 98 8.31 -2.00 -3.60
CA VAL A 98 7.17 -2.75 -4.13
C VAL A 98 6.89 -2.24 -5.53
N THR A 99 6.86 -3.13 -6.50
CA THR A 99 6.54 -2.82 -7.90
C THR A 99 5.37 -3.66 -8.37
N TYR A 100 4.42 -3.06 -9.07
CA TYR A 100 3.31 -3.77 -9.71
C TYR A 100 2.73 -2.94 -10.86
N LYS A 101 1.84 -3.55 -11.63
CA LYS A 101 1.03 -2.88 -12.65
C LYS A 101 -0.45 -2.96 -12.28
N TYR A 102 -1.24 -1.95 -12.62
CA TYR A 102 -2.70 -2.00 -12.49
C TYR A 102 -3.40 -1.31 -13.66
N ASN A 103 -4.68 -1.63 -13.89
CA ASN A 103 -5.49 -0.99 -14.91
C ASN A 103 -6.02 0.36 -14.40
N ASP A 104 -5.54 1.43 -15.01
CA ASP A 104 -5.94 2.80 -14.69
C ASP A 104 -6.85 3.36 -15.79
N MET A 105 -7.58 4.42 -15.46
CA MET A 105 -8.49 5.12 -16.35
C MET A 105 -8.32 6.63 -16.16
N ASN A 106 -8.07 7.34 -17.25
CA ASN A 106 -7.96 8.81 -17.18
C ASN A 106 -9.36 9.48 -17.16
N ASP A 107 -9.39 10.80 -17.00
CA ASP A 107 -10.63 11.59 -16.97
C ASP A 107 -11.49 11.44 -18.24
N LYS A 108 -10.89 11.00 -19.35
CA LYS A 108 -11.58 10.73 -20.63
C LYS A 108 -12.07 9.28 -20.74
N ARG A 109 -12.01 8.51 -19.66
CA ARG A 109 -12.34 7.08 -19.60
C ARG A 109 -11.48 6.17 -20.46
N GLN A 110 -10.30 6.64 -20.86
CA GLN A 110 -9.37 5.83 -21.63
C GLN A 110 -8.59 4.93 -20.68
N LYS A 111 -8.62 3.62 -20.94
CA LYS A 111 -7.92 2.62 -20.14
C LYS A 111 -6.45 2.56 -20.52
N PHE A 112 -5.57 2.45 -19.54
CA PHE A 112 -4.14 2.24 -19.74
C PHE A 112 -3.54 1.46 -18.57
N ILE A 113 -2.32 0.96 -18.75
CA ILE A 113 -1.59 0.26 -17.68
C ILE A 113 -0.67 1.26 -17.00
N ARG A 114 -0.82 1.42 -15.69
CA ARG A 114 0.14 2.18 -14.87
C ARG A 114 1.16 1.22 -14.26
N ASN A 115 2.44 1.62 -14.34
CA ASN A 115 3.50 0.97 -13.57
C ASN A 115 3.66 1.71 -12.24
N VAL A 116 3.65 0.98 -11.13
CA VAL A 116 3.77 1.52 -9.79
C VAL A 116 5.07 1.02 -9.18
N LYS A 117 5.75 1.92 -8.47
CA LYS A 117 6.94 1.65 -7.68
C LYS A 117 6.82 2.42 -6.36
N LEU A 118 6.83 1.70 -5.25
CA LEU A 118 6.62 2.23 -3.91
C LEU A 118 7.84 1.94 -3.04
N LYS A 119 8.24 2.92 -2.23
CA LYS A 119 9.10 2.72 -1.07
C LYS A 119 8.22 2.47 0.14
N VAL A 120 8.38 1.31 0.78
CA VAL A 120 7.61 0.89 1.95
C VAL A 120 8.52 0.86 3.16
N GLY A 121 8.12 1.57 4.21
CA GLY A 121 8.82 1.65 5.49
C GLY A 121 8.10 0.86 6.58
N MET A 122 8.86 0.04 7.28
CA MET A 122 8.37 -0.78 8.38
C MET A 122 8.66 -0.11 9.72
N LYS A 123 7.80 -0.35 10.71
CA LYS A 123 8.03 0.01 12.11
C LYS A 123 7.28 -0.97 13.00
N ASP A 124 7.94 -1.51 14.03
CA ASP A 124 7.32 -2.42 15.00
C ASP A 124 6.60 -3.62 14.34
N GLY A 125 7.19 -4.17 13.27
CA GLY A 125 6.63 -5.29 12.50
C GLY A 125 5.42 -4.93 11.61
N LYS A 126 5.13 -3.65 11.41
CA LYS A 126 3.99 -3.16 10.63
C LYS A 126 4.42 -2.21 9.51
N ILE A 127 3.66 -2.19 8.42
CA ILE A 127 3.80 -1.18 7.38
C ILE A 127 3.39 0.18 7.97
N SER A 128 4.33 1.12 8.02
CA SER A 128 4.19 2.41 8.68
C SER A 128 4.18 3.59 7.72
N THR A 129 4.84 3.44 6.57
CA THR A 129 4.88 4.47 5.53
C THR A 129 4.91 3.81 4.16
N VAL A 130 4.28 4.45 3.19
CA VAL A 130 4.32 4.10 1.78
C VAL A 130 4.50 5.39 1.00
N LYS A 131 5.42 5.40 0.04
CA LYS A 131 5.64 6.54 -0.86
C LYS A 131 5.88 6.05 -2.29
N ALA A 132 5.15 6.59 -3.25
CA ALA A 132 5.45 6.45 -4.66
C ALA A 132 6.82 7.06 -4.96
N ILE A 133 7.59 6.36 -5.77
CA ILE A 133 8.91 6.79 -6.21
C ILE A 133 9.02 6.59 -7.72
N GLU A 134 9.77 7.47 -8.38
CA GLU A 134 10.07 7.40 -9.81
C GLU A 134 11.13 6.33 -10.14
#